data_AF-A0A9X2EQY9-F1
#
_entry.id   AF-A0A9X2EQY9-F1
#
_cell.length_a   1.000
_cell.length_b   1.000
_cell.length_c   1.000
_cell.angle_alpha   90.00
_cell.angle_beta   90.00
_cell.angle_gamma   90.00
#
_symmetry.space_group_name_H-M   'P 1'
#
loop_
_entity.id
_entity.type
_entity.pdbx_description
1 polymer ?
#
loop_
_entity_poly.entity_id
_entity_poly.type
_entity_poly.pdbx_seq_one_letter_code
_entity_poly.pdbx_strand_id
1 'polypeptide(L)'
;MYLNTLEELISLLLKSNNEHWADWFNEVKKLYEQGEKSKSYAKALGAYGGMGSFNDVFWDLPKKEFDRLEFLKGQIWNYAKKHS
;
A
#
# COMPACT_ATOMS: atom_id res chain seq x y z
N MET A 1 -8.28 -11.32 1.21
CA MET A 1 -6.91 -11.17 1.75
C MET A 1 -6.29 -9.86 1.28
N TYR A 2 -6.11 -9.63 -0.02
CA TYR A 2 -5.52 -8.39 -0.55
C TYR A 2 -6.24 -7.09 -0.13
N LEU A 3 -7.58 -7.07 -0.23
CA LEU A 3 -8.39 -5.90 0.17
C LEU A 3 -8.16 -5.52 1.64
N ASN A 4 -8.29 -6.49 2.56
CA ASN A 4 -8.07 -6.26 3.99
C ASN A 4 -6.64 -5.77 4.28
N THR A 5 -5.64 -6.27 3.54
CA THR A 5 -4.25 -5.78 3.65
C THR A 5 -4.13 -4.32 3.22
N LEU A 6 -4.81 -3.90 2.15
CA LEU A 6 -4.87 -2.51 1.73
C LEU A 6 -5.56 -1.63 2.77
N GLU A 7 -6.70 -2.05 3.30
CA GLU A 7 -7.46 -1.29 4.31
C GLU A 7 -6.65 -1.06 5.59
N GLU A 8 -5.94 -2.09 6.05
CA GLU A 8 -5.08 -1.98 7.22
C GLU A 8 -3.89 -1.06 6.95
N LEU A 9 -3.26 -1.16 5.76
CA LEU A 9 -2.15 -0.29 5.37
C LEU A 9 -2.60 1.17 5.33
N ILE A 10 -3.73 1.46 4.68
CA ILE A 10 -4.30 2.82 4.57
C ILE A 10 -4.55 3.40 5.97
N SER A 11 -5.09 2.59 6.88
CA SER A 11 -5.35 3.02 8.26
C SER A 11 -4.06 3.39 9.00
N LEU A 12 -2.97 2.64 8.82
CA LEU A 12 -1.67 2.94 9.43
C LEU A 12 -0.98 4.16 8.78
N LEU A 13 -1.16 4.36 7.47
CA LEU A 13 -0.66 5.55 6.76
C LEU A 13 -1.37 6.83 7.22
N LEU A 14 -2.69 6.77 7.43
CA LEU A 14 -3.44 7.89 7.98
C LEU A 14 -3.00 8.20 9.42
N LYS A 15 -2.76 7.19 10.25
CA LYS A 15 -2.22 7.37 11.60
C LYS A 15 -0.84 8.03 11.63
N SER A 16 -0.02 7.81 10.60
CA SER A 16 1.30 8.39 10.47
C SER A 16 1.31 9.74 9.72
N ASN A 17 0.15 10.34 9.47
CA ASN A 17 -0.05 11.56 8.70
C ASN A 17 0.50 11.49 7.25
N ASN A 18 0.57 10.28 6.67
CA ASN A 18 1.01 10.06 5.30
C ASN A 18 -0.19 9.99 4.34
N GLU A 19 -0.92 11.11 4.23
CA GLU A 19 -2.13 11.23 3.41
C GLU A 19 -1.87 10.91 1.93
N HIS A 20 -0.74 11.35 1.39
CA HIS A 20 -0.36 11.07 0.00
C HIS A 20 -0.39 9.57 -0.34
N TRP A 21 0.21 8.74 0.53
CA TRP A 21 0.24 7.30 0.32
C TRP A 21 -1.09 6.64 0.69
N ALA A 22 -1.79 7.15 1.70
CA ALA A 22 -3.14 6.68 2.01
C ALA A 22 -4.09 6.85 0.82
N ASP A 23 -4.04 8.01 0.15
CA ASP A 23 -4.83 8.29 -1.06
C ASP A 23 -4.41 7.40 -2.23
N TRP A 24 -3.10 7.22 -2.44
CA TRP A 24 -2.60 6.31 -3.47
C TRP A 24 -3.16 4.89 -3.30
N PHE A 25 -3.10 4.34 -2.08
CA PHE A 25 -3.59 2.99 -1.81
C PHE A 25 -5.12 2.92 -1.74
N ASN A 26 -5.82 4.01 -1.43
CA ASN A 26 -7.27 4.10 -1.61
C ASN A 26 -7.67 3.96 -3.08
N GLU A 27 -6.94 4.59 -4.01
CA GLU A 27 -7.19 4.40 -5.44
C GLU A 27 -6.89 2.97 -5.89
N VAL A 28 -5.81 2.35 -5.39
CA VAL A 28 -5.50 0.93 -5.62
C VAL A 28 -6.67 0.05 -5.19
N LYS A 29 -7.19 0.28 -3.97
CA LYS A 29 -8.35 -0.43 -3.42
C LYS A 29 -9.58 -0.25 -4.32
N LYS A 30 -9.90 1.00 -4.69
CA LYS A 30 -11.07 1.32 -5.53
C LYS A 30 -11.01 0.61 -6.88
N LEU A 31 -9.86 0.59 -7.55
CA LEU A 31 -9.67 -0.15 -8.81
C LEU A 31 -9.92 -1.64 -8.62
N TYR A 32 -9.48 -2.23 -7.50
CA TYR A 32 -9.70 -3.64 -7.20
C TYR A 32 -11.20 -3.96 -7.04
N GLU A 33 -11.91 -3.13 -6.26
CA GLU A 33 -13.35 -3.29 -5.99
C GLU A 33 -14.20 -3.10 -7.24
N GLN A 34 -13.76 -2.26 -8.19
CA GLN A 34 -14.41 -2.06 -9.48
C GLN A 34 -14.18 -3.22 -10.47
N GLY A 35 -13.39 -4.24 -10.10
CA GLY A 35 -13.05 -5.36 -10.97
C GLY A 35 -11.85 -5.10 -11.90
N GLU A 36 -11.29 -3.89 -11.89
CA GLU A 36 -10.12 -3.46 -12.66
C GLU A 36 -8.81 -3.95 -12.00
N LYS A 37 -8.74 -5.25 -11.71
CA LYS A 37 -7.68 -5.87 -10.90
C LYS A 37 -6.28 -5.65 -11.47
N SER A 38 -6.09 -5.82 -12.77
CA SER A 38 -4.79 -5.59 -13.42
C SER A 38 -4.30 -4.14 -13.25
N LYS A 39 -5.21 -3.15 -13.34
CA LYS A 39 -4.87 -1.74 -13.10
C LYS A 39 -4.55 -1.49 -11.64
N SER A 40 -5.31 -2.11 -10.73
CA SER A 40 -5.03 -2.07 -9.28
C SER A 40 -3.60 -2.56 -8.98
N TYR A 41 -3.22 -3.72 -9.51
CA TYR A 41 -1.89 -4.29 -9.27
C TYR A 41 -0.77 -3.45 -9.89
N ALA A 42 -0.95 -2.98 -11.12
CA ALA A 42 0.03 -2.11 -11.77
C ALA A 42 0.25 -0.81 -10.98
N LYS A 43 -0.84 -0.19 -10.49
CA LYS A 43 -0.76 1.01 -9.65
C LYS A 43 -0.12 0.72 -8.29
N ALA A 44 -0.43 -0.42 -7.67
CA ALA A 44 0.22 -0.84 -6.42
C ALA A 44 1.73 -0.97 -6.62
N LEU A 45 2.17 -1.67 -7.67
CA LEU A 45 3.60 -1.83 -7.99
C LEU A 45 4.29 -0.51 -8.32
N GLY A 46 3.56 0.43 -8.95
CA GLY A 46 4.05 1.78 -9.22
C GLY A 46 4.49 2.54 -7.96
N ALA A 47 3.89 2.26 -6.80
CA ALA A 47 4.31 2.86 -5.52
C ALA A 47 5.74 2.47 -5.10
N TYR A 48 6.23 1.30 -5.53
CA TYR A 48 7.50 0.73 -5.08
C TYR A 48 8.68 1.07 -6.01
N GLY A 49 8.46 1.79 -7.10
CA GLY A 49 9.51 2.16 -8.07
C GLY A 49 9.77 3.67 -8.12
N GLY A 50 11.02 4.06 -8.37
CA GLY A 50 11.44 5.47 -8.56
C GLY A 50 12.18 6.08 -7.35
N MET A 51 12.60 7.35 -7.48
CA MET A 51 13.15 8.15 -6.35
C MET A 51 12.01 8.74 -5.53
N GLY A 52 12.06 8.62 -4.20
CA GLY A 52 10.96 9.05 -3.33
C GLY A 52 9.79 8.06 -3.33
N SER A 53 10.09 6.80 -3.64
CA SER A 53 9.13 5.72 -3.66
C SER A 53 8.59 5.43 -2.26
N PHE A 54 7.55 4.62 -2.20
CA PHE A 54 6.97 4.15 -0.94
C PHE A 54 7.97 3.41 -0.03
N ASN A 55 9.11 2.99 -0.56
CA ASN A 55 10.20 2.39 0.20
C ASN A 55 11.12 3.42 0.87
N ASP A 56 11.16 4.64 0.37
CA ASP A 56 12.07 5.71 0.82
C ASP A 56 11.44 6.57 1.94
N VAL A 57 10.20 6.27 2.32
CA VAL A 57 9.42 7.08 3.25
C VAL A 57 9.59 6.53 4.67
N PHE A 58 9.81 7.45 5.61
CA PHE A 58 9.85 7.13 7.02
C PHE A 58 8.48 7.36 7.66
N TRP A 59 8.01 6.39 8.46
CA TRP A 59 6.70 6.45 9.11
C TRP A 59 6.85 6.90 10.56
N ASP A 60 6.16 7.98 10.92
CA ASP A 60 6.03 8.39 12.32
C ASP A 60 5.01 7.49 13.03
N LEU A 61 5.45 6.30 13.42
CA LEU A 61 4.65 5.28 14.09
C LEU A 61 5.42 4.62 15.24
N PRO A 62 4.71 4.20 16.31
CA PRO A 62 5.27 3.28 17.29
C PRO A 62 5.82 2.01 16.63
N LYS A 63 6.93 1.47 17.15
CA LYS A 63 7.63 0.32 16.58
C LYS A 63 6.73 -0.82 16.12
N LYS A 64 5.73 -1.22 16.93
CA LYS A 64 4.80 -2.30 16.59
C LYS A 64 3.97 -1.99 15.34
N GLU A 65 3.49 -0.76 15.20
CA GLU A 65 2.71 -0.32 14.04
C GLU A 65 3.61 -0.12 12.82
N PHE A 66 4.84 0.37 13.01
CA PHE A 66 5.87 0.43 11.97
C PHE A 66 6.18 -0.96 11.40
N ASP A 67 6.49 -1.93 12.26
CA ASP A 67 6.80 -3.31 11.85
C ASP A 67 5.61 -3.94 11.11
N ARG A 68 4.39 -3.62 11.56
CA ARG A 68 3.16 -4.08 10.89
C ARG A 68 3.00 -3.44 9.51
N LEU A 69 3.23 -2.13 9.40
CA LEU A 69 3.17 -1.40 8.13
C LEU A 69 4.19 -2.00 7.13
N GLU A 70 5.44 -2.18 7.54
CA GLU A 70 6.48 -2.79 6.69
C GLU A 70 6.14 -4.23 6.26
N PHE A 71 5.53 -5.02 7.14
CA PHE A 71 5.00 -6.34 6.76
C PHE A 71 3.91 -6.25 5.68
N LEU A 72 2.93 -5.33 5.85
CA LEU A 72 1.84 -5.14 4.90
C LEU A 72 2.37 -4.65 3.54
N LYS A 73 3.38 -3.78 3.54
CA LYS A 73 4.11 -3.35 2.32
C LYS A 73 4.60 -4.55 1.52
N GLY A 74 5.28 -5.49 2.19
CA GLY A 74 5.76 -6.72 1.54
C GLY A 74 4.62 -7.60 1.01
N GLN A 75 3.52 -7.74 1.77
CA GLN A 75 2.36 -8.53 1.34
C GLN A 75 1.70 -7.95 0.09
N ILE A 76 1.50 -6.63 0.03
CA ILE A 76 0.87 -5.97 -1.11
C ILE A 76 1.73 -6.12 -2.36
N TRP A 77 3.04 -5.90 -2.25
CA TRP A 77 3.96 -6.06 -3.38
C TRP A 77 3.98 -7.50 -3.90
N ASN A 78 4.13 -8.49 -3.00
CA ASN A 78 4.14 -9.90 -3.38
C ASN A 78 2.84 -10.32 -4.05
N TYR A 79 1.69 -9.87 -3.52
CA TYR A 79 0.40 -10.18 -4.09
C TYR A 79 0.23 -9.54 -5.47
N ALA A 80 0.53 -8.25 -5.61
CA ALA A 80 0.42 -7.53 -6.86
C ALA A 80 1.34 -8.14 -7.94
N LYS A 81 2.61 -8.40 -7.60
CA LYS A 81 3.58 -9.00 -8.53
C LYS A 81 3.20 -10.42 -8.99
N LYS A 82 2.55 -11.20 -8.13
CA LYS A 82 2.09 -12.56 -8.48
C LYS A 82 0.89 -12.56 -9.44
N HIS A 83 0.09 -11.49 -9.45
CA HIS A 83 -1.17 -11.42 -10.21
C HIS A 83 -1.17 -10.33 -11.29
N SER A 84 -0.08 -9.57 -11.44
CA SER A 84 0.13 -8.58 -12.51
C SER A 84 0.49 -9.23 -13.83
#